data_AF-A0A8R1Y5X9-F1
#
_entry.id   AF-A0A8R1Y5X9-F1
#
_cell.length_a   1.000
_cell.length_b   1.000
_cell.length_c   1.000
_cell.angle_alpha   90.00
_cell.angle_beta   90.00
_cell.angle_gamma   90.00
#
_symmetry.space_group_name_H-M   'P 1'
#
loop_
_entity.id
_entity.type
_entity.pdbx_description
1 polymer ?
#
loop_
_entity_poly.entity_id
_entity_poly.type
_entity_poly.pdbx_seq_one_letter_code
_entity_poly.pdbx_strand_id
1 'polypeptide(L)'
;MTLAGSKAFIGQPAPNFKTTAVVNGDFKEISLNQFKGKYVVLFFYPLDFTFVCPTEIIAFSDRISEFKKLDVAVMACSTDSHFSHLAWVNTDRKMGGLGQMNIPILADTNHAISKAYGVLKEDEGIAYRGLFIIDSKGILRQITVNDLPVGRSVDETLRLVQAFQFVDNHGEVCPANWQPGSETIKPEREMTLAGSKAFIGQPAPNFKTTAVVNGDFKEISLNQFKGKYVVLFFYPLDFTFVCPTEIIAFSDRISEFKKLDVAVMACSTDSHFSHLAWVNTDRKMGGLGQMNIPILADTNHAISKAYGVLKEDEGIAYRGLFIIDPEGILRQITVNDLPVGRSVDETLRLIQAFQFVDKHGEVCPANWQPGSDTIKPGVKESKAFFEKQ
;
A
#
# COMPACT_ATOMS: atom_id res chain seq x y z
N MET A 1 17.03 -13.42 14.49
CA MET A 1 17.14 -13.62 13.03
C MET A 1 16.60 -12.37 12.35
N THR A 2 17.27 -11.85 11.32
CA THR A 2 16.70 -10.81 10.43
C THR A 2 16.04 -11.48 9.24
N LEU A 3 14.73 -11.36 9.10
CA LEU A 3 13.94 -12.00 8.04
C LEU A 3 14.02 -11.22 6.71
N ALA A 4 15.24 -11.01 6.22
CA ALA A 4 15.53 -10.40 4.93
C ALA A 4 15.27 -11.41 3.79
N GLY A 5 13.99 -11.68 3.51
CA GLY A 5 13.55 -12.70 2.55
C GLY A 5 12.83 -12.17 1.29
N SER A 6 12.32 -10.94 1.30
CA SER A 6 11.57 -10.40 0.16
C SER A 6 12.45 -10.27 -1.08
N LYS A 7 11.84 -10.57 -2.23
CA LYS A 7 12.33 -10.31 -3.59
C LYS A 7 11.40 -9.37 -4.36
N ALA A 8 10.21 -9.08 -3.85
CA ALA A 8 9.29 -8.09 -4.41
C ALA A 8 9.75 -6.69 -4.01
N PHE A 9 10.21 -5.93 -5.00
CA PHE A 9 10.69 -4.55 -4.85
C PHE A 9 10.24 -3.70 -6.05
N ILE A 10 9.91 -2.42 -5.81
CA ILE A 10 9.38 -1.46 -6.80
C ILE A 10 10.38 -1.17 -7.92
N GLY A 11 10.08 -1.57 -9.15
CA GLY A 11 10.88 -1.32 -10.35
C GLY A 11 11.74 -2.50 -10.80
N GLN A 12 11.88 -3.56 -10.00
CA GLN A 12 12.50 -4.81 -10.44
C GLN A 12 11.44 -5.79 -10.96
N PRO A 13 11.84 -6.84 -11.73
CA PRO A 13 10.93 -7.90 -12.13
C PRO A 13 10.25 -8.55 -10.92
N ALA A 14 8.93 -8.63 -10.97
CA ALA A 14 8.15 -9.23 -9.89
C ALA A 14 8.52 -10.72 -9.71
N PRO A 15 8.59 -11.23 -8.46
CA PRO A 15 9.00 -12.61 -8.23
C PRO A 15 8.10 -13.61 -8.96
N ASN A 16 8.68 -14.33 -9.93
CA ASN A 16 7.95 -15.32 -10.71
C ASN A 16 7.56 -16.52 -9.82
N PHE A 17 6.34 -17.01 -10.01
CA PHE A 17 5.78 -18.15 -9.29
C PHE A 17 5.07 -19.10 -10.26
N LYS A 18 4.83 -20.33 -9.79
CA LYS A 18 4.03 -21.34 -10.47
C LYS A 18 3.31 -22.18 -9.41
N THR A 19 1.98 -22.29 -9.47
CA THR A 19 1.18 -23.05 -8.48
C THR A 19 -0.18 -23.50 -9.02
N THR A 20 -0.86 -24.36 -8.27
CA THR A 20 -2.27 -24.73 -8.50
C THR A 20 -3.19 -23.62 -7.99
N ALA A 21 -4.18 -23.26 -8.80
CA ALA A 21 -5.24 -22.32 -8.45
C ALA A 21 -6.63 -22.91 -8.72
N VAL A 22 -7.64 -22.43 -8.02
CA VAL A 22 -9.05 -22.62 -8.38
C VAL A 22 -9.44 -21.57 -9.42
N VAL A 23 -10.00 -22.02 -10.54
CA VAL A 23 -10.40 -21.18 -11.68
C VAL A 23 -11.72 -21.68 -12.23
N ASN A 24 -12.79 -20.89 -12.05
CA ASN A 24 -14.17 -21.22 -12.44
C ASN A 24 -14.69 -22.56 -11.84
N GLY A 25 -14.19 -22.96 -10.67
CA GLY A 25 -14.53 -24.22 -9.99
C GLY A 25 -13.59 -25.40 -10.26
N ASP A 26 -12.71 -25.31 -11.26
CA ASP A 26 -11.71 -26.34 -11.57
C ASP A 26 -10.34 -26.01 -10.96
N PHE A 27 -9.49 -27.02 -10.74
CA PHE A 27 -8.06 -26.83 -10.48
C PHE A 27 -7.29 -26.59 -11.79
N LYS A 28 -6.49 -25.51 -11.85
CA LYS A 28 -5.63 -25.18 -13.01
C LYS A 28 -4.26 -24.72 -12.56
N GLU A 29 -3.25 -24.96 -13.40
CA GLU A 29 -1.87 -24.59 -13.14
C GLU A 29 -1.58 -23.16 -13.66
N ILE A 30 -1.29 -22.24 -12.75
CA ILE A 30 -1.03 -20.83 -13.06
C ILE A 30 0.45 -20.49 -12.82
N SER A 31 1.00 -19.60 -13.66
CA SER A 31 2.29 -18.94 -13.40
C SER A 31 2.27 -17.49 -13.87
N LEU A 32 3.04 -16.62 -13.20
CA LEU A 32 3.08 -15.18 -13.53
C LEU A 32 3.45 -14.94 -15.00
N ASN A 33 4.36 -15.74 -15.53
CA ASN A 33 4.80 -15.69 -16.93
C ASN A 33 3.65 -15.86 -17.97
N GLN A 34 2.52 -16.48 -17.61
CA GLN A 34 1.35 -16.59 -18.50
C GLN A 34 0.70 -15.23 -18.80
N PHE A 35 0.93 -14.22 -17.96
CA PHE A 35 0.37 -12.88 -18.08
C PHE A 35 1.36 -11.86 -18.69
N LYS A 36 2.51 -12.30 -19.21
CA LYS A 36 3.47 -11.39 -19.85
C LYS A 36 2.81 -10.66 -21.03
N GLY A 37 2.98 -9.33 -21.08
CA GLY A 37 2.26 -8.44 -21.99
C GLY A 37 1.01 -7.80 -21.36
N LYS A 38 0.61 -8.21 -20.15
CA LYS A 38 -0.59 -7.74 -19.44
C LYS A 38 -0.27 -7.22 -18.05
N TYR A 39 -1.02 -6.22 -17.57
CA TYR A 39 -0.93 -5.80 -16.17
C TYR A 39 -1.52 -6.90 -15.25
N VAL A 40 -0.93 -7.07 -14.06
CA VAL A 40 -1.38 -8.04 -13.06
C VAL A 40 -1.53 -7.37 -11.70
N VAL A 41 -2.71 -7.49 -11.10
CA VAL A 41 -2.95 -7.27 -9.66
C VAL A 41 -2.90 -8.62 -8.97
N LEU A 42 -1.81 -8.88 -8.25
CA LEU A 42 -1.69 -10.03 -7.35
C LEU A 42 -1.98 -9.55 -5.93
N PHE A 43 -2.93 -10.15 -5.23
CA PHE A 43 -3.19 -9.83 -3.83
C PHE A 43 -3.25 -11.07 -2.95
N PHE A 44 -2.54 -11.01 -1.83
CA PHE A 44 -2.53 -12.03 -0.80
C PHE A 44 -3.60 -11.73 0.24
N TYR A 45 -4.18 -12.77 0.84
CA TYR A 45 -5.07 -12.66 1.99
C TYR A 45 -4.65 -13.67 3.08
N PRO A 46 -4.93 -13.39 4.36
CA PRO A 46 -4.55 -14.23 5.49
C PRO A 46 -4.91 -15.72 5.38
N LEU A 47 -6.21 -16.03 5.37
CA LEU A 47 -6.75 -17.39 5.44
C LEU A 47 -8.14 -17.47 4.81
N ASP A 48 -8.45 -18.63 4.23
CA ASP A 48 -9.80 -19.05 3.86
C ASP A 48 -10.75 -19.08 5.09
N PHE A 49 -12.06 -19.00 4.87
CA PHE A 49 -13.12 -19.08 5.90
C PHE A 49 -13.01 -18.06 7.07
N THR A 50 -12.24 -16.98 6.92
CA THR A 50 -12.12 -15.89 7.90
C THR A 50 -12.97 -14.65 7.53
N PHE A 51 -12.90 -13.59 8.33
CA PHE A 51 -13.90 -12.49 8.33
C PHE A 51 -13.74 -11.46 7.20
N VAL A 52 -12.58 -10.80 7.08
CA VAL A 52 -12.36 -9.73 6.08
C VAL A 52 -11.95 -10.28 4.71
N CYS A 53 -11.23 -11.40 4.68
CA CYS A 53 -10.74 -12.05 3.47
C CYS A 53 -11.81 -12.28 2.38
N PRO A 54 -13.01 -12.83 2.66
CA PRO A 54 -14.03 -13.02 1.63
C PRO A 54 -14.50 -11.67 1.06
N THR A 55 -14.59 -10.62 1.87
CA THR A 55 -15.02 -9.30 1.40
C THR A 55 -14.06 -8.70 0.37
N GLU A 56 -12.75 -8.94 0.52
CA GLU A 56 -11.75 -8.49 -0.46
C GLU A 56 -11.82 -9.32 -1.75
N ILE A 57 -11.89 -10.65 -1.64
CA ILE A 57 -11.93 -11.55 -2.80
C ILE A 57 -13.22 -11.35 -3.60
N ILE A 58 -14.36 -11.20 -2.93
CA ILE A 58 -15.66 -10.87 -3.54
C ILE A 58 -15.58 -9.50 -4.23
N ALA A 59 -15.08 -8.46 -3.55
CA ALA A 59 -15.03 -7.11 -4.13
C ALA A 59 -14.17 -7.04 -5.41
N PHE A 60 -13.03 -7.74 -5.46
CA PHE A 60 -12.23 -7.88 -6.68
C PHE A 60 -12.87 -8.81 -7.74
N SER A 61 -13.54 -9.89 -7.32
CA SER A 61 -14.22 -10.84 -8.22
C SER A 61 -15.42 -10.23 -8.94
N ASP A 62 -16.22 -9.41 -8.26
CA ASP A 62 -17.43 -8.84 -8.82
C ASP A 62 -17.09 -7.61 -9.69
N ARG A 63 -16.10 -6.82 -9.29
CA ARG A 63 -15.57 -5.68 -10.07
C ARG A 63 -14.54 -6.07 -11.13
N ILE A 64 -14.32 -7.35 -11.37
CA ILE A 64 -13.38 -7.85 -12.39
C ILE A 64 -13.65 -7.31 -13.81
N SER A 65 -14.88 -6.88 -14.10
CA SER A 65 -15.23 -6.27 -15.39
C SER A 65 -14.58 -4.91 -15.61
N GLU A 66 -14.21 -4.19 -14.55
CA GLU A 66 -13.48 -2.91 -14.63
C GLU A 66 -12.00 -3.17 -14.98
N PHE A 67 -11.36 -4.10 -14.28
CA PHE A 67 -9.99 -4.55 -14.59
C PHE A 67 -9.87 -5.16 -15.99
N LYS A 68 -10.85 -5.96 -16.43
CA LYS A 68 -10.89 -6.53 -17.79
C LYS A 68 -11.01 -5.47 -18.90
N LYS A 69 -11.63 -4.30 -18.65
CA LYS A 69 -11.67 -3.18 -19.61
C LYS A 69 -10.31 -2.48 -19.75
N LEU A 70 -9.48 -2.54 -18.70
CA LEU A 70 -8.11 -1.99 -18.65
C LEU A 70 -7.05 -3.01 -19.10
N ASP A 71 -7.47 -4.15 -19.65
CA ASP A 71 -6.63 -5.33 -19.88
C ASP A 71 -5.73 -5.70 -18.69
N VAL A 72 -6.34 -5.88 -17.51
CA VAL A 72 -5.66 -6.27 -16.27
C VAL A 72 -6.17 -7.62 -15.78
N ALA A 73 -5.24 -8.52 -15.45
CA ALA A 73 -5.52 -9.74 -14.73
C ALA A 73 -5.52 -9.48 -13.21
N VAL A 74 -6.43 -10.12 -12.48
CA VAL A 74 -6.51 -10.02 -11.01
C VAL A 74 -6.49 -11.43 -10.43
N MET A 75 -5.69 -11.66 -9.39
CA MET A 75 -5.51 -12.98 -8.75
C MET A 75 -5.40 -12.84 -7.23
N ALA A 76 -6.14 -13.69 -6.51
CA ALA A 76 -6.05 -13.83 -5.06
C ALA A 76 -5.07 -14.96 -4.68
N CYS A 77 -4.45 -14.89 -3.49
CA CYS A 77 -3.53 -15.93 -2.99
C CYS A 77 -3.54 -16.04 -1.46
N SER A 78 -3.46 -17.25 -0.90
CA SER A 78 -3.15 -17.46 0.53
C SER A 78 -2.28 -18.71 0.71
N THR A 79 -1.86 -19.00 1.94
CA THR A 79 -1.12 -20.22 2.28
C THR A 79 -2.00 -21.47 2.40
N ASP A 80 -3.32 -21.32 2.24
CA ASP A 80 -4.27 -22.45 2.20
C ASP A 80 -4.10 -23.31 0.94
N SER A 81 -4.75 -24.49 0.95
CA SER A 81 -4.75 -25.41 -0.18
C SER A 81 -5.85 -25.12 -1.20
N HIS A 82 -5.63 -25.49 -2.46
CA HIS A 82 -6.64 -25.40 -3.52
C HIS A 82 -7.92 -26.20 -3.21
N PHE A 83 -7.84 -27.26 -2.39
CA PHE A 83 -9.02 -27.97 -1.87
C PHE A 83 -9.87 -27.08 -0.93
N SER A 84 -9.21 -26.30 -0.06
CA SER A 84 -9.87 -25.33 0.83
C SER A 84 -10.52 -24.21 0.01
N HIS A 85 -9.78 -23.62 -0.94
CA HIS A 85 -10.32 -22.61 -1.84
C HIS A 85 -11.59 -23.09 -2.57
N LEU A 86 -11.59 -24.34 -3.07
CA LEU A 86 -12.74 -24.90 -3.78
C LEU A 86 -13.94 -25.14 -2.84
N ALA A 87 -13.70 -25.62 -1.62
CA ALA A 87 -14.76 -25.72 -0.61
C ALA A 87 -15.35 -24.34 -0.27
N TRP A 88 -14.52 -23.29 -0.24
CA TRP A 88 -14.94 -21.93 0.09
C TRP A 88 -15.68 -21.22 -1.07
N VAL A 89 -15.27 -21.46 -2.31
CA VAL A 89 -16.01 -21.10 -3.54
C VAL A 89 -17.38 -21.79 -3.59
N ASN A 90 -17.46 -23.04 -3.16
CA ASN A 90 -18.72 -23.79 -3.08
C ASN A 90 -19.56 -23.45 -1.83
N THR A 91 -19.12 -22.52 -0.97
CA THR A 91 -19.87 -22.04 0.20
C THR A 91 -20.61 -20.74 -0.15
N ASP A 92 -21.86 -20.62 0.29
CA ASP A 92 -22.70 -19.42 0.08
C ASP A 92 -22.12 -18.19 0.82
N ARG A 93 -22.19 -17.01 0.18
CA ARG A 93 -21.72 -15.73 0.75
C ARG A 93 -22.37 -15.39 2.09
N LYS A 94 -23.65 -15.74 2.28
CA LYS A 94 -24.40 -15.53 3.53
C LYS A 94 -23.90 -16.38 4.69
N MET A 95 -23.15 -17.44 4.38
CA MET A 95 -22.50 -18.31 5.36
C MET A 95 -21.02 -17.95 5.56
N GLY A 96 -20.54 -16.83 5.03
CA GLY A 96 -19.12 -16.44 5.02
C GLY A 96 -18.30 -17.11 3.91
N GLY A 97 -18.96 -17.71 2.91
CA GLY A 97 -18.35 -18.24 1.71
C GLY A 97 -18.02 -17.19 0.65
N LEU A 98 -17.49 -17.63 -0.48
CA LEU A 98 -17.23 -16.76 -1.64
C LEU A 98 -18.36 -16.81 -2.69
N GLY A 99 -19.02 -17.96 -2.84
CA GLY A 99 -19.80 -18.28 -4.03
C GLY A 99 -18.95 -18.34 -5.30
N GLN A 100 -19.59 -18.26 -6.47
CA GLN A 100 -18.90 -18.30 -7.76
C GLN A 100 -17.91 -17.13 -7.92
N MET A 101 -16.65 -17.46 -8.18
CA MET A 101 -15.55 -16.49 -8.35
C MET A 101 -15.15 -16.32 -9.82
N ASN A 102 -14.87 -15.07 -10.20
CA ASN A 102 -14.47 -14.68 -11.56
C ASN A 102 -12.95 -14.40 -11.70
N ILE A 103 -12.19 -14.60 -10.62
CA ILE A 103 -10.74 -14.45 -10.52
C ILE A 103 -10.12 -15.77 -10.02
N PRO A 104 -8.87 -16.09 -10.40
CA PRO A 104 -8.15 -17.21 -9.83
C PRO A 104 -7.84 -17.02 -8.34
N ILE A 105 -7.87 -18.12 -7.59
CA ILE A 105 -7.42 -18.19 -6.19
C ILE A 105 -6.27 -19.20 -6.10
N LEU A 106 -5.07 -18.70 -5.78
CA LEU A 106 -3.78 -19.40 -5.85
C LEU A 106 -3.37 -19.94 -4.48
N ALA A 107 -3.02 -21.23 -4.42
CA ALA A 107 -2.52 -21.86 -3.21
C ALA A 107 -1.00 -21.68 -3.06
N ASP A 108 -0.54 -21.28 -1.87
CA ASP A 108 0.87 -21.15 -1.50
C ASP A 108 1.24 -22.06 -0.31
N THR A 109 0.86 -23.34 -0.39
CA THR A 109 1.00 -24.32 0.72
C THR A 109 2.44 -24.68 1.13
N ASN A 110 3.45 -24.09 0.49
CA ASN A 110 4.86 -24.19 0.88
C ASN A 110 5.46 -22.83 1.29
N HIS A 111 4.62 -21.80 1.34
CA HIS A 111 4.92 -20.40 1.65
C HIS A 111 6.00 -19.77 0.76
N ALA A 112 6.27 -20.32 -0.44
CA ALA A 112 7.34 -19.83 -1.30
C ALA A 112 6.97 -18.51 -1.98
N ILE A 113 5.70 -18.32 -2.34
CA ILE A 113 5.23 -17.10 -3.00
C ILE A 113 5.14 -15.97 -1.96
N SER A 114 4.45 -16.20 -0.84
CA SER A 114 4.30 -15.23 0.26
C SER A 114 5.64 -14.79 0.86
N LYS A 115 6.65 -15.69 0.98
CA LYS A 115 8.03 -15.31 1.33
C LYS A 115 8.71 -14.48 0.24
N ALA A 116 8.63 -14.89 -1.03
CA ALA A 116 9.23 -14.15 -2.13
C ALA A 116 8.64 -12.74 -2.30
N TYR A 117 7.36 -12.56 -1.97
CA TYR A 117 6.68 -11.26 -1.96
C TYR A 117 6.80 -10.49 -0.63
N GLY A 118 7.48 -11.06 0.39
CA GLY A 118 7.77 -10.37 1.65
C GLY A 118 6.56 -10.18 2.58
N VAL A 119 5.50 -10.99 2.42
CA VAL A 119 4.21 -10.82 3.11
C VAL A 119 3.82 -11.97 4.03
N LEU A 120 4.63 -13.04 4.12
CA LEU A 120 4.40 -14.09 5.12
C LEU A 120 4.61 -13.55 6.54
N LYS A 121 3.59 -13.70 7.38
CA LYS A 121 3.67 -13.59 8.84
C LYS A 121 4.20 -14.92 9.39
N GLU A 122 5.53 -15.04 9.51
CA GLU A 122 6.21 -16.33 9.73
C GLU A 122 5.83 -17.05 11.04
N ASP A 123 5.39 -16.31 12.06
CA ASP A 123 4.98 -16.86 13.36
C ASP A 123 3.56 -17.47 13.36
N GLU A 124 2.72 -17.12 12.39
CA GLU A 124 1.38 -17.69 12.20
C GLU A 124 1.24 -18.56 10.94
N GLY A 125 2.15 -18.44 9.97
CA GLY A 125 2.10 -19.20 8.70
C GLY A 125 1.09 -18.64 7.68
N ILE A 126 0.62 -17.41 7.89
CA ILE A 126 -0.41 -16.73 7.07
C ILE A 126 0.18 -15.54 6.31
N ALA A 127 -0.50 -15.03 5.29
CA ALA A 127 -0.08 -13.80 4.62
C ALA A 127 -0.69 -12.54 5.26
N TYR A 128 0.08 -11.45 5.38
CA TYR A 128 -0.49 -10.11 5.53
C TYR A 128 -1.30 -9.72 4.29
N ARG A 129 -2.11 -8.65 4.38
CA ARG A 129 -2.94 -8.14 3.26
C ARG A 129 -2.07 -7.36 2.26
N GLY A 130 -1.13 -8.04 1.63
CA GLY A 130 -0.24 -7.51 0.59
C GLY A 130 -0.88 -7.54 -0.79
N LEU A 131 -0.84 -6.43 -1.52
CA LEU A 131 -1.29 -6.26 -2.90
C LEU A 131 -0.15 -5.67 -3.73
N PHE A 132 -0.02 -6.18 -4.96
CA PHE A 132 1.10 -5.93 -5.85
C PHE A 132 0.57 -5.62 -7.26
N ILE A 133 0.91 -4.45 -7.80
CA ILE A 133 0.59 -4.07 -9.19
C ILE A 133 1.83 -4.27 -10.04
N ILE A 134 1.76 -5.17 -11.01
CA ILE A 134 2.84 -5.57 -11.90
C ILE A 134 2.46 -5.14 -13.33
N ASP A 135 3.38 -4.52 -14.07
CA ASP A 135 3.12 -4.04 -15.43
C ASP A 135 3.22 -5.12 -16.51
N SER A 136 2.89 -4.75 -17.75
CA SER A 136 2.93 -5.60 -18.93
C SER A 136 4.33 -6.18 -19.25
N LYS A 137 5.40 -5.56 -18.74
CA LYS A 137 6.80 -6.00 -18.91
C LYS A 137 7.18 -7.04 -17.83
N GLY A 138 6.38 -7.15 -16.76
CA GLY A 138 6.62 -7.99 -15.59
C GLY A 138 7.30 -7.24 -14.43
N ILE A 139 7.35 -5.91 -14.48
CA ILE A 139 7.99 -5.05 -13.47
C ILE A 139 6.98 -4.68 -12.39
N LEU A 140 7.36 -4.82 -11.12
CA LEU A 140 6.50 -4.45 -9.99
C LEU A 140 6.44 -2.92 -9.82
N ARG A 141 5.28 -2.29 -10.06
CA ARG A 141 5.11 -0.82 -9.99
C ARG A 141 4.52 -0.32 -8.66
N GLN A 142 3.87 -1.19 -7.89
CA GLN A 142 3.20 -0.80 -6.64
C GLN A 142 3.16 -1.93 -5.61
N ILE A 143 3.31 -1.57 -4.33
CA ILE A 143 3.13 -2.44 -3.17
C ILE A 143 2.20 -1.74 -2.17
N THR A 144 1.16 -2.43 -1.72
CA THR A 144 0.33 -2.04 -0.58
C THR A 144 0.25 -3.19 0.40
N VAL A 145 0.63 -3.02 1.67
CA VAL A 145 0.49 -4.05 2.70
C VAL A 145 -0.24 -3.47 3.90
N ASN A 146 -1.42 -4.02 4.20
CA ASN A 146 -2.17 -3.73 5.41
C ASN A 146 -1.94 -4.83 6.47
N ASP A 147 -1.97 -4.41 7.73
CA ASP A 147 -2.21 -5.29 8.88
C ASP A 147 -3.57 -6.00 8.78
N LEU A 148 -3.72 -7.10 9.52
CA LEU A 148 -4.79 -8.09 9.39
C LEU A 148 -6.24 -7.55 9.50
N PRO A 149 -6.58 -6.51 10.31
CA PRO A 149 -7.97 -6.16 10.57
C PRO A 149 -8.59 -5.14 9.59
N VAL A 150 -7.83 -4.58 8.63
CA VAL A 150 -8.31 -3.52 7.72
C VAL A 150 -8.21 -3.93 6.24
N GLY A 151 -9.38 -4.09 5.60
CA GLY A 151 -9.49 -4.37 4.17
C GLY A 151 -8.96 -3.24 3.25
N ARG A 152 -8.44 -3.66 2.10
CA ARG A 152 -7.94 -2.78 1.02
C ARG A 152 -9.07 -2.10 0.23
N SER A 153 -8.69 -1.15 -0.61
CA SER A 153 -9.55 -0.39 -1.51
C SER A 153 -9.39 -0.86 -2.96
N VAL A 154 -10.49 -1.35 -3.55
CA VAL A 154 -10.56 -1.71 -4.98
C VAL A 154 -10.48 -0.45 -5.85
N ASP A 155 -11.06 0.65 -5.39
CA ASP A 155 -11.05 1.94 -6.09
C ASP A 155 -9.65 2.57 -6.15
N GLU A 156 -8.88 2.55 -5.05
CA GLU A 156 -7.47 2.97 -5.09
C GLU A 156 -6.65 2.03 -5.98
N THR A 157 -6.94 0.71 -5.98
CA THR A 157 -6.27 -0.24 -6.87
C THR A 157 -6.55 0.07 -8.34
N LEU A 158 -7.79 0.38 -8.70
CA LEU A 158 -8.17 0.82 -10.06
C LEU A 158 -7.50 2.15 -10.42
N ARG A 159 -7.51 3.14 -9.53
CA ARG A 159 -6.85 4.45 -9.72
C ARG A 159 -5.36 4.29 -10.00
N LEU A 160 -4.67 3.46 -9.21
CA LEU A 160 -3.24 3.18 -9.37
C LEU A 160 -2.95 2.45 -10.68
N VAL A 161 -3.72 1.42 -11.03
CA VAL A 161 -3.60 0.72 -12.33
C VAL A 161 -3.78 1.70 -13.50
N GLN A 162 -4.82 2.52 -13.45
CA GLN A 162 -5.09 3.54 -14.48
C GLN A 162 -3.95 4.57 -14.58
N ALA A 163 -3.38 4.99 -13.45
CA ALA A 163 -2.26 5.92 -13.42
C ALA A 163 -0.99 5.31 -14.03
N PHE A 164 -0.59 4.09 -13.65
CA PHE A 164 0.58 3.44 -14.24
C PHE A 164 0.39 3.15 -15.74
N GLN A 165 -0.81 2.78 -16.17
CA GLN A 165 -1.12 2.64 -17.60
C GLN A 165 -1.12 3.98 -18.33
N PHE A 166 -1.52 5.08 -17.70
CA PHE A 166 -1.38 6.41 -18.29
C PHE A 166 0.10 6.77 -18.50
N VAL A 167 0.93 6.56 -17.47
CA VAL A 167 2.39 6.76 -17.55
C VAL A 167 3.01 5.94 -18.68
N ASP A 168 2.76 4.63 -18.71
CA ASP A 168 3.32 3.71 -19.72
C ASP A 168 2.91 4.06 -21.16
N ASN A 169 1.73 4.66 -21.36
CA ASN A 169 1.21 5.02 -22.70
C ASN A 169 1.55 6.45 -23.15
N HIS A 170 1.72 7.40 -22.21
CA HIS A 170 1.90 8.82 -22.54
C HIS A 170 3.28 9.39 -22.18
N GLY A 171 4.05 8.70 -21.32
CA GLY A 171 5.34 9.19 -20.83
C GLY A 171 5.24 10.37 -19.85
N GLU A 172 4.05 10.66 -19.32
CA GLU A 172 3.78 11.74 -18.37
C GLU A 172 3.49 11.16 -16.97
N VAL A 173 3.77 11.92 -15.91
CA VAL A 173 3.58 11.51 -14.51
C VAL A 173 2.27 12.02 -13.92
N CYS A 174 1.70 11.20 -13.04
CA CYS A 174 0.42 11.44 -12.38
C CYS A 174 0.64 12.07 -11.00
N PRO A 175 0.13 13.29 -10.72
CA PRO A 175 0.26 13.96 -9.43
C PRO A 175 -0.52 13.27 -8.28
N ALA A 176 -0.40 13.81 -7.07
CA ALA A 176 -1.17 13.37 -5.90
C ALA A 176 -2.68 13.32 -6.19
N ASN A 177 -3.33 12.25 -5.74
CA ASN A 177 -4.76 11.98 -5.95
C ASN A 177 -5.24 11.92 -7.43
N TRP A 178 -4.33 11.82 -8.42
CA TRP A 178 -4.71 11.78 -9.85
C TRP A 178 -5.76 10.68 -10.15
N GLN A 179 -6.69 11.01 -11.05
CA GLN A 179 -7.71 10.13 -11.61
C GLN A 179 -7.79 10.36 -13.14
N PRO A 180 -8.36 9.43 -13.93
CA PRO A 180 -8.49 9.59 -15.38
C PRO A 180 -9.15 10.93 -15.78
N GLY A 181 -8.44 11.72 -16.59
CA GLY A 181 -8.86 13.05 -17.02
C GLY A 181 -8.33 14.21 -16.18
N SER A 182 -7.64 13.95 -15.07
CA SER A 182 -6.91 14.97 -14.30
C SER A 182 -5.59 15.36 -14.97
N GLU A 183 -5.11 16.58 -14.70
CA GLU A 183 -3.83 17.11 -15.21
C GLU A 183 -2.60 16.29 -14.80
N THR A 184 -1.57 16.34 -15.64
CA THR A 184 -0.35 15.51 -15.60
C THR A 184 0.90 16.38 -15.80
N ILE A 185 2.09 15.83 -15.54
CA ILE A 185 3.37 16.56 -15.62
C ILE A 185 4.36 15.79 -16.51
N LYS A 186 5.25 16.47 -17.22
CA LYS A 186 6.28 15.81 -18.06
C LYS A 186 7.57 15.58 -17.27
N PRO A 187 8.02 14.31 -17.08
CA PRO A 187 9.24 13.98 -16.35
C PRO A 187 10.48 13.93 -17.25
N GLU A 188 11.65 13.84 -16.62
CA GLU A 188 12.83 13.21 -17.21
C GLU A 188 13.34 12.10 -16.27
N ARG A 189 13.42 10.86 -16.77
CA ARG A 189 13.95 9.61 -16.15
C ARG A 189 13.12 8.91 -15.04
N GLU A 190 13.44 7.62 -14.85
CA GLU A 190 12.78 6.58 -14.04
C GLU A 190 13.78 5.39 -13.85
N MET A 191 13.86 4.71 -12.69
CA MET A 191 14.37 3.30 -12.48
C MET A 191 14.42 2.84 -10.97
N THR A 192 15.32 1.90 -10.58
CA THR A 192 15.32 0.95 -9.41
C THR A 192 16.65 1.02 -8.61
N LEU A 193 16.94 0.69 -7.31
CA LEU A 193 16.27 0.11 -6.09
C LEU A 193 17.31 -0.09 -4.92
N ALA A 194 17.21 -0.82 -3.77
CA ALA A 194 16.21 -1.59 -2.96
C ALA A 194 16.74 -1.88 -1.51
N GLY A 195 15.86 -2.17 -0.52
CA GLY A 195 16.17 -3.06 0.64
C GLY A 195 15.74 -2.58 2.05
N SER A 196 14.87 -3.33 2.78
CA SER A 196 14.12 -2.84 3.97
C SER A 196 14.44 -3.45 5.34
N LYS A 197 14.10 -2.71 6.42
CA LYS A 197 13.88 -3.19 7.80
C LYS A 197 12.47 -2.90 8.35
N ALA A 198 11.60 -2.23 7.60
CA ALA A 198 10.22 -1.93 8.01
C ALA A 198 9.28 -3.08 7.62
N PHE A 199 8.57 -3.64 8.61
CA PHE A 199 7.67 -4.79 8.45
C PHE A 199 6.37 -4.58 9.24
N ILE A 200 5.24 -5.04 8.70
CA ILE A 200 3.94 -4.96 9.38
C ILE A 200 3.94 -5.78 10.68
N GLY A 201 3.27 -5.28 11.71
CA GLY A 201 3.16 -5.92 13.02
C GLY A 201 4.47 -5.89 13.84
N GLN A 202 5.47 -5.14 13.40
CA GLN A 202 6.74 -4.92 14.10
C GLN A 202 6.88 -3.44 14.49
N PRO A 203 7.69 -3.12 15.53
CA PRO A 203 8.04 -1.74 15.84
C PRO A 203 8.66 -1.04 14.62
N ALA A 204 8.11 0.12 14.25
CA ALA A 204 8.60 0.90 13.12
C ALA A 204 10.06 1.35 13.37
N PRO A 205 10.93 1.37 12.34
CA PRO A 205 12.33 1.75 12.53
C PRO A 205 12.47 3.16 13.11
N ASN A 206 12.97 3.25 14.35
CA ASN A 206 13.15 4.52 15.03
C ASN A 206 14.26 5.36 14.37
N PHE A 207 14.03 6.67 14.26
CA PHE A 207 14.94 7.64 13.67
C PHE A 207 15.03 8.91 14.52
N LYS A 208 16.08 9.71 14.27
CA LYS A 208 16.27 11.06 14.80
C LYS A 208 17.03 11.89 13.77
N THR A 209 16.50 13.05 13.36
CA THR A 209 17.13 13.93 12.37
C THR A 209 16.66 15.39 12.50
N THR A 210 17.27 16.29 11.73
CA THR A 210 16.83 17.68 11.57
C THR A 210 15.67 17.75 10.56
N ALA A 211 14.65 18.54 10.91
CA ALA A 211 13.51 18.84 10.06
C ALA A 211 13.28 20.36 9.95
N VAL A 212 12.68 20.80 8.85
CA VAL A 212 12.07 22.14 8.76
C VAL A 212 10.67 22.08 9.36
N VAL A 213 10.41 22.96 10.34
CA VAL A 213 9.13 23.05 11.06
C VAL A 213 8.75 24.51 11.22
N ASN A 214 7.67 24.94 10.56
CA ASN A 214 7.20 26.34 10.55
C ASN A 214 8.27 27.36 10.10
N GLY A 215 9.15 26.97 9.16
CA GLY A 215 10.23 27.83 8.62
C GLY A 215 11.53 27.85 9.45
N ASP A 216 11.64 27.01 10.49
CA ASP A 216 12.78 26.94 11.41
C ASP A 216 13.32 25.50 11.51
N PHE A 217 14.60 25.33 11.89
CA PHE A 217 15.24 24.02 11.99
C PHE A 217 15.02 23.39 13.36
N LYS A 218 14.43 22.20 13.41
CA LYS A 218 14.14 21.49 14.66
C LYS A 218 14.54 20.03 14.59
N GLU A 219 15.06 19.52 15.70
CA GLU A 219 15.36 18.10 15.84
C GLU A 219 14.05 17.33 16.06
N ILE A 220 13.85 16.25 15.29
CA ILE A 220 12.67 15.39 15.35
C ILE A 220 13.11 13.92 15.49
N SER A 221 12.37 13.16 16.30
CA SER A 221 12.49 11.70 16.41
C SER A 221 11.13 11.02 16.38
N LEU A 222 11.05 9.76 15.95
CA LEU A 222 9.80 9.01 15.96
C LEU A 222 9.22 8.86 17.39
N ASN A 223 10.10 8.58 18.35
CA ASN A 223 9.74 8.38 19.76
C ASN A 223 8.96 9.55 20.40
N GLN A 224 9.09 10.79 19.88
CA GLN A 224 8.36 11.95 20.43
C GLN A 224 6.85 11.93 20.11
N PHE A 225 6.42 11.05 19.21
CA PHE A 225 5.01 10.88 18.81
C PHE A 225 4.34 9.66 19.46
N LYS A 226 5.01 8.99 20.42
CA LYS A 226 4.36 7.91 21.19
C LYS A 226 3.06 8.39 21.84
N GLY A 227 2.04 7.54 21.80
CA GLY A 227 0.67 7.90 22.18
C GLY A 227 -0.15 8.51 21.04
N LYS A 228 0.39 8.63 19.82
CA LYS A 228 -0.32 9.14 18.63
C LYS A 228 -0.03 8.32 17.39
N TYR A 229 -0.98 8.29 16.46
CA TYR A 229 -0.74 7.78 15.11
C TYR A 229 0.24 8.69 14.34
N VAL A 230 1.08 8.09 13.50
CA VAL A 230 2.03 8.78 12.65
C VAL A 230 1.90 8.31 11.20
N VAL A 231 1.73 9.26 10.28
CA VAL A 231 2.00 9.08 8.85
C VAL A 231 3.40 9.60 8.56
N LEU A 232 4.32 8.70 8.26
CA LEU A 232 5.62 9.05 7.68
C LEU A 232 5.57 8.76 6.19
N PHE A 233 5.81 9.77 5.34
CA PHE A 233 5.87 9.57 3.90
C PHE A 233 7.15 10.13 3.29
N PHE A 234 7.81 9.32 2.48
CA PHE A 234 9.02 9.65 1.76
C PHE A 234 8.68 10.19 0.36
N TYR A 235 9.52 11.07 -0.17
CA TYR A 235 9.45 11.53 -1.56
C TYR A 235 10.85 11.56 -2.18
N PRO A 236 10.97 11.43 -3.52
CA PRO A 236 12.25 11.41 -4.22
C PRO A 236 13.22 12.55 -3.90
N LEU A 237 12.87 13.78 -4.27
CA LEU A 237 13.74 14.96 -4.23
C LEU A 237 12.91 16.25 -4.10
N ASP A 238 13.50 17.25 -3.44
CA ASP A 238 13.07 18.65 -3.48
C ASP A 238 13.10 19.20 -4.94
N PHE A 239 12.36 20.28 -5.21
CA PHE A 239 12.32 20.99 -6.51
C PHE A 239 11.94 20.12 -7.74
N THR A 240 11.34 18.94 -7.55
CA THR A 240 10.86 18.04 -8.64
C THR A 240 9.34 18.08 -8.82
N PHE A 241 8.79 17.22 -9.70
CA PHE A 241 7.45 17.37 -10.30
C PHE A 241 6.26 16.95 -9.43
N VAL A 242 6.17 15.66 -9.05
CA VAL A 242 5.02 15.11 -8.28
C VAL A 242 5.19 15.35 -6.79
N CYS A 243 6.43 15.40 -6.29
CA CYS A 243 6.78 15.61 -4.89
C CYS A 243 6.07 16.81 -4.22
N PRO A 244 6.06 18.04 -4.79
CA PRO A 244 5.37 19.16 -4.18
C PRO A 244 3.85 18.92 -4.12
N THR A 245 3.26 18.24 -5.10
CA THR A 245 1.81 17.96 -5.11
C THR A 245 1.40 17.08 -3.94
N GLU A 246 2.23 16.10 -3.55
CA GLU A 246 1.96 15.23 -2.39
C GLU A 246 2.14 15.99 -1.08
N ILE A 247 3.26 16.73 -0.93
CA ILE A 247 3.57 17.47 0.31
C ILE A 247 2.54 18.58 0.55
N ILE A 248 2.14 19.32 -0.50
CA ILE A 248 1.08 20.33 -0.45
C ILE A 248 -0.26 19.69 -0.07
N ALA A 249 -0.65 18.58 -0.70
CA ALA A 249 -1.93 17.94 -0.41
C ALA A 249 -2.05 17.48 1.05
N PHE A 250 -0.98 16.91 1.63
CA PHE A 250 -0.94 16.58 3.06
C PHE A 250 -0.87 17.82 3.96
N SER A 251 -0.12 18.87 3.57
CA SER A 251 0.02 20.11 4.34
C SER A 251 -1.28 20.92 4.42
N ASP A 252 -2.06 20.98 3.34
CA ASP A 252 -3.31 21.73 3.30
C ASP A 252 -4.44 20.96 4.00
N ARG A 253 -4.47 19.63 3.85
CA ARG A 253 -5.44 18.73 4.52
C ARG A 253 -5.07 18.34 5.95
N ILE A 254 -3.97 18.87 6.49
CA ILE A 254 -3.46 18.55 7.85
C ILE A 254 -4.51 18.73 8.97
N SER A 255 -5.54 19.56 8.75
CA SER A 255 -6.63 19.74 9.72
C SER A 255 -7.51 18.50 9.89
N GLU A 256 -7.57 17.61 8.89
CA GLU A 256 -8.28 16.33 8.97
C GLU A 256 -7.50 15.35 9.85
N PHE A 257 -6.20 15.20 9.61
CA PHE A 257 -5.29 14.38 10.43
C PHE A 257 -5.24 14.87 11.89
N LYS A 258 -5.17 16.19 12.12
CA LYS A 258 -5.18 16.78 13.47
C LYS A 258 -6.49 16.55 14.24
N LYS A 259 -7.64 16.39 13.57
CA LYS A 259 -8.93 15.99 14.21
C LYS A 259 -8.93 14.52 14.65
N LEU A 260 -8.09 13.68 14.03
CA LEU A 260 -7.88 12.27 14.34
C LEU A 260 -6.65 12.05 15.25
N ASP A 261 -6.09 13.13 15.81
CA ASP A 261 -4.84 13.17 16.58
C ASP A 261 -3.62 12.49 15.92
N VAL A 262 -3.55 12.57 14.58
CA VAL A 262 -2.47 11.99 13.77
C VAL A 262 -1.41 13.02 13.43
N ALA A 263 -0.15 12.68 13.65
CA ALA A 263 1.00 13.42 13.14
C ALA A 263 1.32 13.01 11.70
N VAL A 264 1.69 13.97 10.85
CA VAL A 264 2.06 13.73 9.45
C VAL A 264 3.43 14.36 9.19
N MET A 265 4.34 13.63 8.56
CA MET A 265 5.72 14.05 8.29
C MET A 265 6.16 13.63 6.87
N ALA A 266 6.76 14.56 6.14
CA ALA A 266 7.42 14.32 4.86
C ALA A 266 8.92 14.04 5.07
N CYS A 267 9.57 13.28 4.19
CA CYS A 267 11.01 13.02 4.25
C CYS A 267 11.62 12.79 2.85
N SER A 268 12.82 13.32 2.60
CA SER A 268 13.67 12.92 1.46
C SER A 268 15.14 12.89 1.88
N THR A 269 16.03 12.51 0.97
CA THR A 269 17.49 12.51 1.20
C THR A 269 18.12 13.90 1.06
N ASP A 270 17.35 14.93 0.71
CA ASP A 270 17.80 16.32 0.64
C ASP A 270 18.17 16.88 2.03
N SER A 271 18.84 18.04 2.03
CA SER A 271 19.21 18.73 3.26
C SER A 271 18.10 19.65 3.78
N HIS A 272 18.08 19.89 5.10
CA HIS A 272 17.16 20.86 5.71
C HIS A 272 17.32 22.28 5.14
N PHE A 273 18.50 22.65 4.63
CA PHE A 273 18.71 23.90 3.88
C PHE A 273 17.94 23.92 2.55
N SER A 274 17.92 22.81 1.82
CA SER A 274 17.12 22.64 0.60
C SER A 274 15.63 22.73 0.89
N HIS A 275 15.16 21.98 1.89
CA HIS A 275 13.76 22.03 2.33
C HIS A 275 13.32 23.47 2.68
N LEU A 276 14.16 24.24 3.39
CA LEU A 276 13.85 25.62 3.75
C LEU A 276 13.80 26.55 2.53
N ALA A 277 14.72 26.38 1.57
CA ALA A 277 14.66 27.11 0.30
C ALA A 277 13.38 26.77 -0.49
N TRP A 278 12.94 25.51 -0.47
CA TRP A 278 11.75 25.06 -1.20
C TRP A 278 10.43 25.48 -0.53
N VAL A 279 10.39 25.51 0.81
CA VAL A 279 9.33 26.14 1.62
C VAL A 279 9.23 27.65 1.35
N ASN A 280 10.38 28.33 1.17
CA ASN A 280 10.42 29.76 0.84
C ASN A 280 10.13 30.07 -0.65
N THR A 281 9.94 29.06 -1.50
CA THR A 281 9.59 29.21 -2.92
C THR A 281 8.06 29.17 -3.11
N ASP A 282 7.51 30.07 -3.94
CA ASP A 282 6.08 30.10 -4.27
C ASP A 282 5.64 28.83 -5.02
N ARG A 283 4.47 28.30 -4.68
CA ARG A 283 3.83 27.14 -5.35
C ARG A 283 3.70 27.33 -6.87
N LYS A 284 3.48 28.55 -7.33
CA LYS A 284 3.42 28.92 -8.77
C LYS A 284 4.75 28.72 -9.50
N MET A 285 5.87 28.65 -8.77
CA MET A 285 7.21 28.41 -9.28
C MET A 285 7.69 26.96 -9.01
N GLY A 286 6.77 26.05 -8.65
CA GLY A 286 7.10 24.67 -8.24
C GLY A 286 7.62 24.55 -6.80
N GLY A 287 7.49 25.61 -5.99
CA GLY A 287 7.78 25.59 -4.57
C GLY A 287 6.69 24.95 -3.71
N LEU A 288 6.89 24.93 -2.39
CA LEU A 288 5.89 24.46 -1.43
C LEU A 288 5.07 25.61 -0.83
N GLY A 289 5.66 26.79 -0.66
CA GLY A 289 5.16 27.83 0.23
C GLY A 289 5.14 27.37 1.70
N GLN A 290 4.40 28.08 2.56
CA GLN A 290 4.29 27.75 3.97
C GLN A 290 3.73 26.34 4.19
N MET A 291 4.47 25.51 4.93
CA MET A 291 4.11 24.13 5.25
C MET A 291 3.61 23.98 6.70
N ASN A 292 2.58 23.16 6.87
CA ASN A 292 1.95 22.85 8.16
C ASN A 292 2.36 21.49 8.75
N ILE A 293 3.26 20.79 8.07
CA ILE A 293 3.86 19.49 8.42
C ILE A 293 5.39 19.62 8.45
N PRO A 294 6.10 18.85 9.29
CA PRO A 294 7.55 18.75 9.23
C PRO A 294 8.06 18.13 7.93
N ILE A 295 9.19 18.62 7.44
CA ILE A 295 9.96 18.01 6.34
C ILE A 295 11.32 17.59 6.88
N LEU A 296 11.58 16.28 6.90
CA LEU A 296 12.71 15.62 7.55
C LEU A 296 13.84 15.33 6.55
N ALA A 297 15.06 15.77 6.87
CA ALA A 297 16.24 15.55 6.04
C ALA A 297 16.91 14.20 6.36
N ASP A 298 17.10 13.34 5.37
CA ASP A 298 17.78 12.04 5.47
C ASP A 298 19.12 12.05 4.70
N THR A 299 19.96 13.06 4.93
CA THR A 299 21.21 13.29 4.17
C THR A 299 22.31 12.23 4.35
N ASN A 300 22.06 11.19 5.16
CA ASN A 300 22.93 10.02 5.30
C ASN A 300 22.24 8.72 4.82
N HIS A 301 21.04 8.85 4.24
CA HIS A 301 20.18 7.81 3.70
C HIS A 301 19.77 6.73 4.72
N ALA A 302 20.01 6.94 6.01
CA ALA A 302 19.83 5.92 7.04
C ALA A 302 18.36 5.65 7.34
N ILE A 303 17.48 6.66 7.24
CA ILE A 303 16.05 6.51 7.45
C ILE A 303 15.43 5.80 6.24
N SER A 304 15.71 6.26 5.02
CA SER A 304 15.22 5.67 3.77
C SER A 304 15.66 4.21 3.61
N LYS A 305 16.89 3.88 4.03
CA LYS A 305 17.41 2.50 4.05
C LYS A 305 16.82 1.64 5.18
N ALA A 306 16.46 2.24 6.32
CA ALA A 306 15.74 1.52 7.37
C ALA A 306 14.29 1.22 6.97
N TYR A 307 13.60 2.14 6.30
CA TYR A 307 12.24 1.96 5.79
C TYR A 307 12.17 1.21 4.44
N GLY A 308 13.31 0.96 3.80
CA GLY A 308 13.40 0.16 2.57
C GLY A 308 12.99 0.84 1.29
N VAL A 309 12.94 2.17 1.32
CA VAL A 309 12.53 3.04 0.23
C VAL A 309 13.71 3.75 -0.43
N LEU A 310 14.94 3.53 0.04
CA LEU A 310 16.14 4.04 -0.64
C LEU A 310 16.33 3.37 -2.00
N LYS A 311 16.54 4.21 -3.02
CA LYS A 311 17.08 3.89 -4.33
C LYS A 311 18.60 4.07 -4.26
N GLU A 312 19.35 3.00 -4.03
CA GLU A 312 20.77 3.09 -3.64
C GLU A 312 21.68 3.58 -4.78
N ASP A 313 21.26 3.42 -6.04
CA ASP A 313 21.99 3.82 -7.24
C ASP A 313 21.82 5.30 -7.62
N GLU A 314 20.80 5.98 -7.09
CA GLU A 314 20.61 7.45 -7.25
C GLU A 314 20.69 8.23 -5.93
N GLY A 315 20.57 7.57 -4.77
CA GLY A 315 20.57 8.24 -3.46
C GLY A 315 19.26 8.97 -3.12
N ILE A 316 18.13 8.53 -3.67
CA ILE A 316 16.79 9.13 -3.49
C ILE A 316 15.79 8.14 -2.89
N ALA A 317 14.59 8.59 -2.50
CA ALA A 317 13.56 7.70 -1.95
C ALA A 317 12.39 7.42 -2.93
N TYR A 318 11.85 6.20 -2.93
CA TYR A 318 10.54 5.91 -3.55
C TYR A 318 9.41 6.64 -2.82
N ARG A 319 8.22 6.67 -3.43
CA ARG A 319 6.99 7.19 -2.83
C ARG A 319 6.41 6.20 -1.81
N GLY A 320 7.20 5.89 -0.77
CA GLY A 320 6.80 5.06 0.36
C GLY A 320 6.09 5.85 1.44
N LEU A 321 4.96 5.35 1.93
CA LEU A 321 4.15 5.88 3.01
C LEU A 321 3.92 4.78 4.05
N PHE A 322 3.99 5.16 5.32
CA PHE A 322 3.97 4.26 6.46
C PHE A 322 2.98 4.81 7.50
N ILE A 323 2.02 3.99 7.92
CA ILE A 323 1.10 4.30 9.02
C ILE A 323 1.56 3.51 10.26
N ILE A 324 1.93 4.26 11.30
CA ILE A 324 2.45 3.77 12.57
C ILE A 324 1.46 4.15 13.67
N ASP A 325 1.22 3.25 14.63
CA ASP A 325 0.23 3.43 15.71
C ASP A 325 0.82 4.08 16.98
N PRO A 326 -0.01 4.40 18.00
CA PRO A 326 0.42 5.04 19.26
C PRO A 326 1.53 4.30 20.01
N GLU A 327 1.56 2.98 19.93
CA GLU A 327 2.53 2.09 20.55
C GLU A 327 3.89 2.14 19.83
N GLY A 328 3.87 2.47 18.53
CA GLY A 328 5.01 2.55 17.63
C GLY A 328 5.12 1.35 16.68
N ILE A 329 4.06 0.56 16.52
CA ILE A 329 3.99 -0.59 15.61
C ILE A 329 3.57 -0.14 14.22
N LEU A 330 4.18 -0.71 13.19
CA LEU A 330 3.85 -0.42 11.80
C LEU A 330 2.61 -1.21 11.36
N ARG A 331 1.54 -0.50 10.98
CA ARG A 331 0.23 -1.08 10.63
C ARG A 331 -0.06 -1.05 9.13
N GLN A 332 0.61 -0.18 8.37
CA GLN A 332 0.40 -0.08 6.93
C GLN A 332 1.65 0.41 6.17
N ILE A 333 1.86 -0.13 4.97
CA ILE A 333 2.87 0.30 4.00
C ILE A 333 2.20 0.50 2.64
N THR A 334 2.41 1.64 2.00
CA THR A 334 2.14 1.87 0.57
C THR A 334 3.41 2.38 -0.09
N VAL A 335 3.93 1.70 -1.12
CA VAL A 335 5.05 2.19 -1.94
C VAL A 335 4.64 2.22 -3.39
N ASN A 336 4.68 3.42 -3.99
CA ASN A 336 4.53 3.62 -5.42
C ASN A 336 5.90 3.81 -6.08
N ASP A 337 6.01 3.37 -7.33
CA ASP A 337 7.05 3.81 -8.26
C ASP A 337 7.02 5.35 -8.46
N LEU A 338 8.13 5.90 -8.94
CA LEU A 338 8.39 7.33 -9.07
C LEU A 338 7.30 8.15 -9.81
N PRO A 339 6.61 7.64 -10.85
CA PRO A 339 5.73 8.48 -11.69
C PRO A 339 4.27 8.60 -11.21
N VAL A 340 3.86 7.96 -10.10
CA VAL A 340 2.45 7.99 -9.63
C VAL A 340 2.31 8.44 -8.18
N GLY A 341 1.67 9.60 -7.99
CA GLY A 341 1.34 10.15 -6.68
C GLY A 341 0.33 9.30 -5.88
N ARG A 342 0.48 9.33 -4.55
CA ARG A 342 -0.38 8.66 -3.57
C ARG A 342 -1.73 9.36 -3.40
N SER A 343 -2.65 8.69 -2.70
CA SER A 343 -3.97 9.17 -2.34
C SER A 343 -4.02 9.58 -0.86
N VAL A 344 -4.33 10.86 -0.60
CA VAL A 344 -4.56 11.39 0.75
C VAL A 344 -5.86 10.85 1.34
N ASP A 345 -6.88 10.62 0.50
CA ASP A 345 -8.17 10.06 0.90
C ASP A 345 -8.07 8.58 1.32
N GLU A 346 -7.31 7.75 0.59
CA GLU A 346 -7.04 6.38 1.06
C GLU A 346 -6.22 6.39 2.34
N THR A 347 -5.26 7.31 2.49
CA THR A 347 -4.48 7.46 3.73
C THR A 347 -5.40 7.79 4.92
N LEU A 348 -6.35 8.72 4.75
CA LEU A 348 -7.34 9.06 5.77
C LEU A 348 -8.30 7.89 6.07
N ARG A 349 -8.78 7.19 5.03
CA ARG A 349 -9.64 5.99 5.17
C ARG A 349 -8.96 4.89 5.99
N LEU A 350 -7.67 4.62 5.72
CA LEU A 350 -6.87 3.64 6.43
C LEU A 350 -6.68 4.03 7.91
N ILE A 351 -6.32 5.29 8.20
CA ILE A 351 -6.23 5.79 9.58
C ILE A 351 -7.55 5.61 10.33
N GLN A 352 -8.66 6.03 9.72
CA GLN A 352 -9.99 5.93 10.32
C GLN A 352 -10.38 4.47 10.57
N ALA A 353 -9.99 3.55 9.69
CA ALA A 353 -10.23 2.12 9.86
C ALA A 353 -9.39 1.55 11.02
N PHE A 354 -8.09 1.82 11.10
CA PHE A 354 -7.26 1.35 12.22
C PHE A 354 -7.72 1.93 13.56
N GLN A 355 -8.05 3.22 13.62
CA GLN A 355 -8.61 3.85 14.82
C GLN A 355 -9.99 3.30 15.21
N PHE A 356 -10.79 2.85 14.24
CA PHE A 356 -12.04 2.16 14.53
C PHE A 356 -11.76 0.76 15.13
N VAL A 357 -10.90 -0.03 14.50
CA VAL A 357 -10.49 -1.36 14.98
C VAL A 357 -9.96 -1.30 16.41
N ASP A 358 -8.96 -0.47 16.66
CA ASP A 358 -8.26 -0.40 17.95
C ASP A 358 -9.18 0.07 19.09
N LYS A 359 -10.24 0.82 18.76
CA LYS A 359 -11.25 1.31 19.72
C LYS A 359 -12.42 0.34 19.94
N HIS A 360 -12.82 -0.42 18.92
CA HIS A 360 -14.07 -1.19 18.93
C HIS A 360 -13.88 -2.72 18.93
N GLY A 361 -12.70 -3.23 18.58
CA GLY A 361 -12.42 -4.67 18.48
C GLY A 361 -13.14 -5.38 17.32
N GLU A 362 -13.81 -4.63 16.45
CA GLU A 362 -14.40 -5.10 15.20
C GLU A 362 -13.44 -4.86 14.02
N VAL A 363 -13.58 -5.64 12.94
CA VAL A 363 -12.69 -5.56 11.77
C VAL A 363 -13.40 -4.92 10.58
N CYS A 364 -12.63 -4.16 9.79
CA CYS A 364 -13.13 -3.35 8.68
C CYS A 364 -13.05 -4.12 7.36
N PRO A 365 -14.18 -4.34 6.65
CA PRO A 365 -14.21 -5.03 5.36
C PRO A 365 -13.51 -4.26 4.23
N ALA A 366 -13.41 -4.88 3.05
CA ALA A 366 -12.98 -4.22 1.82
C ALA A 366 -13.75 -2.92 1.56
N ASN A 367 -13.07 -1.88 1.07
CA ASN A 367 -13.61 -0.56 0.77
C ASN A 367 -14.28 0.17 1.97
N TRP A 368 -14.14 -0.29 3.22
CA TRP A 368 -14.80 0.32 4.38
C TRP A 368 -14.49 1.82 4.52
N GLN A 369 -15.52 2.60 4.87
CA GLN A 369 -15.46 4.02 5.22
C GLN A 369 -16.25 4.26 6.53
N PRO A 370 -16.03 5.39 7.24
CA PRO A 370 -16.77 5.70 8.46
C PRO A 370 -18.30 5.63 8.28
N GLY A 371 -18.96 4.81 9.08
CA GLY A 371 -20.41 4.56 8.99
C GLY A 371 -20.81 3.35 8.13
N SER A 372 -19.87 2.73 7.40
CA SER A 372 -20.09 1.44 6.76
C SER A 372 -20.14 0.29 7.78
N ASP A 373 -20.87 -0.77 7.44
CA ASP A 373 -20.96 -2.00 8.24
C ASP A 373 -19.58 -2.63 8.52
N THR A 374 -19.44 -3.18 9.73
CA THR A 374 -18.23 -3.83 10.25
C THR A 374 -18.49 -5.27 10.67
N ILE A 375 -17.41 -6.05 10.87
CA ILE A 375 -17.51 -7.46 11.22
C ILE A 375 -16.99 -7.70 12.63
N LYS A 376 -17.78 -8.33 13.49
CA LYS A 376 -17.29 -8.86 14.77
C LYS A 376 -16.46 -10.11 14.51
N PRO A 377 -15.17 -10.18 14.91
CA PRO A 377 -14.26 -11.27 14.55
C PRO A 377 -14.50 -12.54 15.39
N GLY A 378 -15.69 -13.12 15.26
CA GLY A 378 -16.11 -14.36 15.91
C GLY A 378 -16.99 -15.21 14.99
N VAL A 379 -16.93 -16.55 15.16
CA VAL A 379 -17.54 -17.54 14.25
C VAL A 379 -19.07 -17.49 14.23
N LYS A 380 -19.72 -16.99 15.30
CA LYS A 380 -21.17 -16.78 15.33
C LYS A 380 -21.53 -15.33 15.04
N GLU A 381 -20.69 -14.42 15.51
CA GLU A 381 -20.88 -12.98 15.58
C GLU A 381 -20.74 -12.33 14.20
N SER A 382 -19.82 -12.83 13.38
CA SER A 382 -19.61 -12.38 11.99
C SER A 382 -20.78 -12.70 11.06
N LYS A 383 -21.64 -13.66 11.39
CA LYS A 383 -22.82 -14.01 10.56
C LYS A 383 -23.80 -12.85 10.40
N ALA A 384 -23.93 -12.00 11.42
CA ALA A 384 -24.77 -10.80 11.35
C ALA A 384 -24.29 -9.76 10.31
N PHE A 385 -23.06 -9.88 9.81
CA PHE A 385 -22.57 -9.14 8.65
C PHE A 385 -22.83 -9.91 7.34
N PHE A 386 -22.52 -11.21 7.31
CA PHE A 386 -22.65 -12.04 6.10
C PHE A 386 -24.10 -12.27 5.66
N GLU A 387 -25.05 -12.38 6.60
CA GLU A 387 -26.49 -12.55 6.31
C GLU A 387 -27.10 -11.37 5.52
N LYS A 388 -26.39 -10.23 5.43
CA LYS A 388 -26.77 -9.03 4.66
C LYS A 388 -26.31 -9.05 3.18
N GLN A 389 -25.42 -9.97 2.80
CA GLN A 389 -24.73 -10.00 1.49
C GLN A 389 -25.52 -10.78 0.41
#